data_AF-A0A354GTK1-F1
#
_entry.id   AF-A0A354GTK1-F1
#
_cell.length_a   1.000
_cell.length_b   1.000
_cell.length_c   1.000
_cell.angle_alpha   90.00
_cell.angle_beta   90.00
_cell.angle_gamma   90.00
#
_symmetry.space_group_name_H-M   'P 1'
#
loop_
_entity.id
_entity.type
_entity.pdbx_description
1 polymer ?
#
loop_
_entity_poly.entity_id
_entity_poly.type
_entity_poly.pdbx_seq_one_letter_code
_entity_poly.pdbx_strand_id
1 'polypeptide(L)'
;MSQLKFLLDEDTSRALLKALRSSKPAPDVLRVGELGAPPRGTKDPQVLLAAEAAGRCLISRDRKSMKRHLRDHFAAGRHTCGVVLTKGRFGLRRYVNDILLIWQVMTTDEWVDRTDYIPY
;
A
#
# COMPACT_ATOMS: atom_id res chain seq x y z
N MET A 1 14.66 -2.13 -13.98
CA MET A 1 13.83 -1.29 -13.10
C MET A 1 12.72 -2.16 -12.52
N SER A 2 12.63 -2.25 -11.19
CA SER A 2 11.67 -3.12 -10.50
C SER A 2 10.33 -2.41 -10.33
N GLN A 3 9.24 -3.00 -10.81
CA GLN A 3 7.90 -2.43 -10.64
C GLN A 3 7.40 -2.56 -9.21
N LEU A 4 6.63 -1.57 -8.75
CA LEU A 4 6.01 -1.59 -7.44
C LEU A 4 5.06 -2.77 -7.28
N LYS A 5 5.08 -3.35 -6.09
CA LYS A 5 4.13 -4.35 -5.63
C LYS A 5 3.34 -3.74 -4.47
N PHE A 6 2.07 -4.10 -4.36
CA PHE A 6 1.20 -3.49 -3.35
C PHE A 6 0.74 -4.52 -2.31
N LEU A 7 0.60 -4.04 -1.08
CA LEU A 7 -0.12 -4.70 0.00
C LEU A 7 -1.25 -3.77 0.45
N LEU A 8 -2.49 -4.20 0.24
CA LEU A 8 -3.66 -3.52 0.78
C LEU A 8 -3.84 -3.90 2.24
N ASP A 9 -4.03 -2.88 3.06
CA ASP A 9 -4.41 -3.03 4.46
C ASP A 9 -5.73 -3.80 4.63
N GLU A 10 -5.92 -4.39 5.80
CA GLU A 10 -7.06 -5.26 6.10
C GLU A 10 -8.40 -4.56 6.03
N ASP A 11 -8.38 -3.23 6.13
CA ASP A 11 -9.55 -2.40 6.05
C ASP A 11 -9.86 -1.94 4.62
N THR A 12 -8.94 -2.11 3.68
CA THR A 12 -9.14 -1.63 2.30
C THR A 12 -10.17 -2.49 1.56
N SER A 13 -11.01 -1.88 0.72
CA SER A 13 -12.16 -2.56 0.12
C SER A 13 -11.73 -3.71 -0.81
N ARG A 14 -12.45 -4.84 -0.77
CA ARG A 14 -12.23 -5.96 -1.70
C ARG A 14 -12.52 -5.57 -3.16
N ALA A 15 -13.40 -4.59 -3.37
CA ALA A 15 -13.68 -4.05 -4.69
C ALA A 15 -12.44 -3.38 -5.31
N LEU A 16 -11.63 -2.67 -4.51
CA LEU A 16 -10.37 -2.10 -4.97
C LEU A 16 -9.38 -3.18 -5.40
N LEU A 17 -9.21 -4.21 -4.57
CA LEU A 17 -8.36 -5.36 -4.90
C LEU A 17 -8.77 -5.98 -6.24
N LYS A 18 -10.07 -6.28 -6.41
CA LYS A 18 -10.60 -6.87 -7.64
C LYS A 18 -10.36 -5.96 -8.84
N ALA A 19 -10.65 -4.68 -8.72
CA ALA A 19 -10.48 -3.72 -9.81
C ALA A 19 -9.01 -3.56 -10.24
N LEU A 20 -8.07 -3.54 -9.28
CA LEU A 20 -6.63 -3.53 -9.58
C LEU A 20 -6.20 -4.80 -10.31
N ARG A 21 -6.61 -5.99 -9.84
CA ARG A 21 -6.30 -7.27 -10.52
C ARG A 21 -6.94 -7.39 -11.91
N SER A 22 -8.07 -6.72 -12.16
CA SER A 22 -8.74 -6.71 -13.46
C SER A 22 -8.21 -5.63 -14.42
N SER A 23 -7.33 -4.73 -13.96
CA SER A 23 -6.72 -3.71 -14.82
C SER A 23 -5.73 -4.33 -15.82
N LYS A 24 -5.46 -3.63 -16.93
CA LYS A 24 -4.49 -4.06 -17.93
C LYS A 24 -3.56 -2.90 -18.29
N PRO A 25 -2.24 -3.01 -18.04
CA PRO A 25 -1.58 -4.12 -17.33
C PRO A 25 -1.96 -4.14 -15.83
N ALA A 26 -1.88 -5.32 -15.19
CA ALA A 26 -2.28 -5.51 -13.79
C ALA A 26 -1.07 -5.47 -12.84
N PRO A 27 -1.12 -4.71 -11.73
CA PRO A 27 -0.07 -4.73 -10.72
C PRO A 27 -0.11 -6.00 -9.85
N ASP A 28 1.05 -6.40 -9.33
CA ASP A 28 1.13 -7.40 -8.26
C ASP A 28 0.57 -6.78 -6.97
N VAL A 29 -0.57 -7.32 -6.54
CA VAL A 29 -1.32 -6.80 -5.40
C VAL A 29 -1.85 -7.92 -4.52
N LEU A 30 -1.53 -7.82 -3.22
CA LEU A 30 -2.07 -8.66 -2.16
C LEU A 30 -2.87 -7.81 -1.18
N ARG A 31 -3.68 -8.46 -0.35
CA ARG A 31 -4.36 -7.84 0.78
C ARG A 31 -4.07 -8.61 2.05
N VAL A 32 -3.94 -7.90 3.18
CA VAL A 32 -3.89 -8.53 4.51
C VAL A 32 -5.07 -9.51 4.67
N GLY A 33 -4.71 -10.74 5.05
CA GLY A 33 -5.59 -11.90 5.13
C GLY A 33 -5.60 -12.82 3.90
N GLU A 34 -4.89 -12.52 2.82
CA GLU A 34 -4.68 -13.45 1.71
C GLU A 34 -3.44 -14.34 1.92
N LEU A 35 -3.38 -15.47 1.19
CA LEU A 35 -2.20 -16.31 1.18
C LEU A 35 -0.98 -15.51 0.67
N GLY A 36 0.13 -15.56 1.41
CA GLY A 36 1.33 -14.78 1.11
C GLY A 36 1.30 -13.34 1.64
N ALA A 37 0.26 -12.94 2.37
CA ALA A 37 0.17 -11.69 3.12
C ALA A 37 0.06 -11.97 4.63
N PRO A 38 0.24 -10.96 5.50
CA PRO A 38 -0.01 -11.10 6.93
C PRO A 38 -1.45 -11.57 7.20
N PRO A 39 -1.69 -12.35 8.27
CA PRO A 39 -3.04 -12.79 8.63
C PRO A 39 -3.94 -11.61 9.01
N ARG A 40 -5.26 -11.82 8.99
CA ARG A 40 -6.21 -10.82 9.50
C ARG A 40 -5.98 -10.53 10.98
N GLY A 41 -6.18 -9.29 11.41
CA GLY A 41 -5.93 -8.84 12.78
C GLY A 41 -4.45 -8.59 13.08
N THR A 42 -3.57 -8.64 12.08
CA THR A 42 -2.17 -8.21 12.24
C THR A 42 -2.15 -6.73 12.60
N LYS A 43 -1.41 -6.36 13.65
CA LYS A 43 -1.33 -4.96 14.11
C LYS A 43 -0.60 -4.10 13.09
N ASP A 44 -0.97 -2.82 12.94
CA ASP A 44 -0.37 -1.89 11.97
C ASP A 44 1.17 -1.87 11.95
N PRO A 45 1.90 -1.86 13.10
CA PRO A 45 3.37 -1.93 13.08
C PRO A 45 3.90 -3.23 12.46
N GLN A 46 3.21 -4.35 12.69
CA GLN A 46 3.58 -5.64 12.12
C GLN A 46 3.24 -5.72 10.62
N VAL A 47 2.17 -5.04 10.18
CA VAL A 47 1.86 -4.89 8.75
C VAL A 47 2.97 -4.12 8.04
N LEU A 48 3.50 -3.04 8.62
CA LEU A 48 4.65 -2.31 8.06
C LEU A 48 5.90 -3.18 7.94
N LEU A 49 6.23 -3.93 9.00
CA LEU A 49 7.37 -4.87 8.97
C LEU A 49 7.21 -5.94 7.88
N ALA A 50 6.01 -6.49 7.73
CA ALA A 50 5.75 -7.49 6.70
C ALA A 50 5.76 -6.90 5.28
N ALA A 51 5.26 -5.67 5.12
CA ALA A 51 5.30 -4.96 3.84
C ALA A 51 6.75 -4.67 3.41
N GLU A 52 7.58 -4.18 4.33
CA GLU A 52 9.02 -3.98 4.14
C GLU A 52 9.72 -5.30 3.76
N ALA A 53 9.53 -6.35 4.55
CA ALA A 53 10.15 -7.66 4.30
C ALA A 53 9.73 -8.27 2.94
N ALA A 54 8.50 -8.01 2.50
CA ALA A 54 7.97 -8.50 1.22
C ALA A 54 8.27 -7.58 0.03
N GLY A 55 8.90 -6.43 0.23
CA GLY A 55 9.17 -5.46 -0.82
C GLY A 55 7.90 -4.82 -1.39
N ARG A 56 6.88 -4.56 -0.56
CA ARG A 56 5.54 -4.10 -0.98
C ARG A 56 5.20 -2.72 -0.41
N CYS A 57 4.71 -1.84 -1.27
CA CYS A 57 4.11 -0.58 -0.88
C CYS A 57 2.79 -0.83 -0.14
N LEU A 58 2.64 -0.28 1.06
CA LEU A 58 1.40 -0.41 1.84
C LEU A 58 0.35 0.59 1.35
N ILE A 59 -0.89 0.13 1.16
CA ILE A 59 -2.06 1.00 0.90
C ILE A 59 -3.01 0.90 2.09
N SER A 60 -3.21 2.00 2.82
CA SER A 60 -4.07 2.03 4.03
C SER A 60 -5.09 3.16 4.02
N ARG A 61 -6.22 2.92 4.70
CA ARG A 61 -7.25 3.93 4.98
C ARG A 61 -7.01 4.68 6.30
N ASP A 62 -6.24 4.11 7.21
CA ASP A 62 -5.95 4.76 8.48
C ASP A 62 -4.88 5.82 8.28
N ARG A 63 -5.29 7.09 8.33
CA ARG A 63 -4.37 8.24 8.21
C ARG A 63 -3.84 8.72 9.54
N LYS A 64 -4.51 8.37 10.64
CA LYS A 64 -4.24 8.95 11.97
C LYS A 64 -3.23 8.08 12.70
N SER A 65 -3.48 6.78 12.80
CA SER A 65 -2.55 5.86 13.46
C SER A 65 -1.31 5.64 12.59
N MET A 66 -1.48 5.50 11.27
CA MET A 66 -0.39 5.08 10.38
C MET A 66 0.76 6.09 10.33
N LYS A 67 0.48 7.40 10.46
CA LYS A 67 1.54 8.41 10.59
C LYS A 67 2.43 8.19 11.81
N ARG A 68 1.82 7.83 12.94
CA ARG A 68 2.55 7.51 14.17
C ARG A 68 3.36 6.23 13.97
N HIS A 69 2.73 5.19 13.43
CA HIS A 69 3.40 3.92 13.16
C HIS A 69 4.58 4.05 12.19
N LEU A 70 4.45 4.89 11.15
CA LEU A 70 5.56 5.21 10.24
C LEU A 70 6.71 5.91 10.95
N ARG A 71 6.41 6.92 11.78
CA ARG A 71 7.45 7.60 12.55
C ARG A 71 8.18 6.64 13.48
N ASP A 72 7.44 5.78 14.19
CA ASP A 72 8.02 4.80 15.10
C ASP A 72 8.83 3.73 14.34
N HIS A 73 8.40 3.34 13.13
CA HIS A 73 9.11 2.44 12.23
C HIS A 73 10.44 3.03 11.75
N PHE A 74 10.43 4.29 11.30
CA PHE A 74 11.66 5.01 10.92
C PHE A 74 12.59 5.25 12.11
N ALA A 75 12.05 5.57 13.29
CA ALA A 75 12.84 5.74 14.51
C ALA A 75 13.56 4.44 14.95
N ALA A 76 13.04 3.29 14.54
CA ALA A 76 13.68 1.98 14.72
C ALA A 76 14.74 1.65 13.65
N GLY A 77 15.08 2.59 12.77
CA GLY A 77 16.05 2.40 11.69
C GLY A 77 15.54 1.52 10.54
N ARG A 78 14.22 1.38 10.42
CA ARG A 78 13.56 0.59 9.37
C ARG A 78 13.16 1.49 8.21
N HIS A 79 12.92 0.87 7.06
CA HIS A 79 12.49 1.56 5.85
C HIS A 79 11.13 1.04 5.38
N THR A 80 10.53 1.74 4.44
CA THR A 80 9.29 1.30 3.78
C THR A 80 9.49 1.24 2.28
N CYS A 81 8.82 0.31 1.61
CA CYS A 81 8.71 0.30 0.15
C CYS A 81 7.65 1.29 -0.35
N GLY A 82 7.47 2.39 0.39
CA GLY A 82 6.44 3.40 0.23
C GLY A 82 5.12 3.08 0.92
N VAL A 83 4.36 4.15 1.17
CA VAL A 83 3.01 4.09 1.75
C VAL A 83 2.08 5.01 0.99
N VAL A 84 0.88 4.51 0.67
CA VAL A 84 -0.19 5.29 0.05
C VAL A 84 -1.39 5.32 1.00
N LEU A 85 -1.79 6.52 1.38
CA LEU A 85 -2.90 6.75 2.29
C LEU A 85 -4.14 7.26 1.55
N THR A 86 -5.27 6.57 1.70
CA THR A 86 -6.50 6.98 1.00
C THR A 86 -7.22 8.14 1.73
N LYS A 87 -7.61 9.17 1.00
CA LYS A 87 -8.37 10.36 1.46
C LYS A 87 -9.87 10.17 1.23
N GLY A 88 -10.69 10.58 2.18
CA GLY A 88 -12.13 10.81 1.96
C GLY A 88 -12.90 9.60 1.42
N ARG A 89 -14.04 9.85 0.77
CA ARG A 89 -14.87 8.85 0.12
C ARG A 89 -15.05 9.23 -1.35
N PHE A 90 -14.10 8.78 -2.18
CA PHE A 90 -14.19 8.93 -3.63
C PHE A 90 -14.67 7.65 -4.30
N GLY A 91 -15.06 7.77 -5.57
CA GLY A 91 -15.42 6.62 -6.40
C GLY A 91 -14.25 5.66 -6.60
N LEU A 92 -14.54 4.36 -6.62
CA LEU A 92 -13.58 3.27 -6.80
C LEU A 92 -12.60 3.52 -7.96
N ARG A 93 -13.12 3.98 -9.10
CA ARG A 93 -12.33 4.24 -10.32
C ARG A 93 -11.21 5.25 -10.10
N ARG A 94 -11.42 6.27 -9.25
CA ARG A 94 -10.40 7.30 -8.99
C ARG A 94 -9.23 6.71 -8.23
N TYR A 95 -9.49 5.90 -7.21
CA TYR A 95 -8.44 5.18 -6.49
C TYR A 95 -7.65 4.22 -7.39
N VAL A 96 -8.35 3.48 -8.25
CA VAL A 96 -7.70 2.56 -9.20
C VAL A 96 -6.78 3.33 -10.13
N ASN A 97 -7.25 4.42 -10.73
CA ASN A 97 -6.45 5.23 -11.65
C ASN A 97 -5.19 5.77 -10.98
N ASP A 98 -5.28 6.30 -9.76
CA ASP A 98 -4.13 6.91 -9.09
C ASP A 98 -3.10 5.86 -8.64
N ILE A 99 -3.56 4.69 -8.18
CA ILE A 99 -2.65 3.57 -7.87
C ILE A 99 -1.94 3.08 -9.13
N LEU A 100 -2.64 2.98 -10.25
CA LEU A 100 -2.05 2.58 -11.52
C LEU A 100 -1.09 3.65 -12.06
N LEU A 101 -1.36 4.94 -11.85
CA LEU A 101 -0.46 6.02 -12.21
C LEU A 101 0.87 5.90 -11.43
N ILE A 102 0.80 5.74 -10.10
CA ILE A 102 1.99 5.52 -9.26
C ILE A 102 2.76 4.30 -9.77
N TRP A 103 2.06 3.19 -10.04
CA TRP A 103 2.68 1.94 -10.50
C TRP A 103 3.34 2.04 -11.87
N GLN A 104 2.79 2.84 -12.78
CA GLN A 104 3.31 2.99 -14.15
C GLN A 104 4.48 3.97 -14.25
N VAL A 105 4.49 4.99 -13.41
CA VAL A 105 5.46 6.10 -13.50
C VAL A 105 6.62 5.93 -12.52
N MET A 106 6.42 5.22 -11.41
CA MET A 106 7.42 5.09 -10.36
C MET A 106 8.05 3.69 -10.34
N THR A 107 9.35 3.66 -10.04
CA THR A 107 10.06 2.41 -9.72
C THR A 107 10.11 2.16 -8.21
N THR A 108 10.45 0.92 -7.82
CA THR A 108 10.59 0.56 -6.41
C THR A 108 11.62 1.43 -5.69
N ASP A 109 12.76 1.67 -6.33
CA ASP A 109 13.87 2.45 -5.75
C ASP A 109 13.50 3.94 -5.58
N GLU A 110 12.70 4.50 -6.50
CA GLU A 110 12.22 5.88 -6.42
C GLU A 110 11.13 6.08 -5.35
N TRP A 111 10.47 5.00 -4.92
CA TRP A 111 9.33 5.05 -4.01
C TRP A 111 9.66 4.72 -2.54
N VAL A 112 10.91 4.33 -2.26
CA VAL A 112 11.37 4.03 -0.88
C VAL A 112 11.14 5.23 0.03
N ASP A 113 10.62 4.96 1.22
CA ASP A 113 10.32 5.94 2.29
C ASP A 113 9.38 7.09 1.90
N ARG A 114 8.71 6.99 0.74
CA ARG A 114 7.69 7.97 0.33
C ARG A 114 6.35 7.64 0.95
N THR A 115 5.68 8.70 1.43
CA THR A 115 4.28 8.62 1.83
C THR A 115 3.48 9.58 0.97
N ASP A 116 2.49 9.06 0.25
CA ASP A 116 1.60 9.87 -0.59
C ASP A 116 0.12 9.63 -0.27
N TYR A 117 -0.74 10.52 -0.74
CA TYR A 117 -2.16 10.49 -0.44
C TYR A 117 -3.00 10.56 -1.71
N ILE A 118 -3.80 9.52 -1.92
CA ILE A 118 -4.73 9.42 -3.05
C ILE A 118 -6.18 9.54 -2.56
N PRO A 119 -7.12 10.06 -3.36
CA PRO A 119 -6.89 10.53 -4.71
C PRO A 119 -6.15 11.87 -4.79
N TYR A 120 -5.51 12.11 -5.93
CA TYR A 120 -4.95 13.41 -6.33
C TYR A 120 -6.07 14.39 -6.70
#